data_AF-A0A0Q8CSH1-F1
#
_entry.id   AF-A0A0Q8CSH1-F1
#
_cell.length_a   1.000
_cell.length_b   1.000
_cell.length_c   1.000
_cell.angle_alpha   90.00
_cell.angle_beta   90.00
_cell.angle_gamma   90.00
#
_symmetry.space_group_name_H-M   'P 1'
#
loop_
_entity.id
_entity.type
_entity.pdbx_description
1 polymer ?
#
loop_
_entity_poly.entity_id
_entity_poly.type
_entity_poly.pdbx_seq_one_letter_code
_entity_poly.pdbx_strand_id
1 'polypeptide(L)'
;MAPRPPLAISAITAQQKQIHDDVIAQRGRYKDMPASTRSELLSKQAEVLAMIEGKNSSGDLSQEQQVQVFNRLEWIEAAINNAEDERMVCKREKTIGSTRITRVCRTVAQEREAREAARDELDRADVQNRR
;
A
#
# COMPACT_ATOMS: atom_id res chain seq x y z
N MET A 1 -20.90 -11.64 -21.30
CA MET A 1 -20.22 -11.53 -20.00
C MET A 1 -19.05 -12.50 -20.04
N ALA A 2 -17.82 -12.02 -20.23
CA ALA A 2 -16.66 -12.91 -20.33
C ALA A 2 -16.44 -13.61 -18.97
N PRO A 3 -16.08 -14.90 -18.94
CA PRO A 3 -15.69 -15.56 -17.71
C PRO A 3 -14.49 -14.81 -17.12
N ARG A 4 -14.60 -14.38 -15.86
CA ARG A 4 -13.44 -13.86 -15.11
C ARG A 4 -12.34 -14.93 -15.16
N PRO A 5 -11.09 -14.55 -15.45
CA PRO A 5 -10.00 -15.51 -15.45
C PRO A 5 -9.96 -16.22 -14.09
N PRO A 6 -9.77 -17.55 -14.06
CA PRO A 6 -9.72 -18.30 -12.81
C PRO A 6 -8.58 -17.76 -11.95
N LEU A 7 -8.88 -17.53 -10.67
CA LEU A 7 -7.86 -17.17 -9.69
C LEU A 7 -6.95 -18.40 -9.53
N ALA A 8 -5.69 -18.28 -9.92
CA ALA A 8 -4.71 -19.34 -9.74
C ALA A 8 -4.35 -19.41 -8.25
N ILE A 9 -4.95 -20.36 -7.53
CA ILE A 9 -4.75 -20.54 -6.08
C ILE A 9 -3.27 -20.71 -5.74
N SER A 10 -2.52 -21.46 -6.55
CA SER A 10 -1.08 -21.63 -6.38
C SER A 10 -0.29 -20.32 -6.46
N ALA A 11 -0.67 -19.40 -7.36
CA ALA A 11 -0.06 -18.09 -7.46
C ALA A 11 -0.39 -17.22 -6.25
N ILE A 12 -1.64 -17.29 -5.74
CA ILE A 12 -2.05 -16.60 -4.52
C ILE A 12 -1.24 -17.10 -3.34
N THR A 13 -1.14 -18.42 -3.14
CA THR A 13 -0.36 -19.00 -2.04
C THR A 13 1.11 -18.60 -2.11
N ALA A 14 1.73 -18.66 -3.29
CA ALA A 14 3.12 -18.24 -3.49
C ALA A 14 3.31 -16.75 -3.18
N GLN A 15 2.42 -15.90 -3.67
CA GLN A 15 2.45 -14.46 -3.41
C GLN A 15 2.26 -14.15 -1.92
N GLN A 16 1.26 -14.76 -1.26
CA GLN A 16 0.99 -14.53 0.16
C GLN A 16 2.14 -15.00 1.04
N LYS A 17 2.80 -16.12 0.70
CA LYS A 17 4.01 -16.58 1.39
C LYS A 17 5.15 -15.56 1.25
N GLN A 18 5.38 -15.03 0.05
CA GLN A 18 6.40 -14.01 -0.14
C GLN A 18 6.10 -12.74 0.65
N ILE A 19 4.85 -12.25 0.61
CA ILE A 19 4.44 -11.06 1.38
C ILE A 19 4.64 -11.32 2.88
N HIS A 20 4.22 -12.49 3.39
CA HIS A 20 4.42 -12.87 4.78
C HIS A 20 5.90 -12.77 5.18
N ASP A 21 6.79 -13.37 4.40
CA ASP A 21 8.23 -13.38 4.68
C ASP A 21 8.82 -11.95 4.62
N ASP A 22 8.37 -11.13 3.66
CA ASP A 22 8.79 -9.73 3.53
C ASP A 22 8.34 -8.88 4.72
N VAL A 23 7.11 -9.11 5.19
CA VAL A 23 6.48 -8.41 6.32
C VAL A 23 7.19 -8.76 7.63
N ILE A 24 7.47 -10.04 7.87
CA ILE A 24 8.22 -10.50 9.04
C ILE A 24 9.65 -9.97 9.03
N ALA A 25 10.32 -10.01 7.87
CA ALA A 25 11.68 -9.50 7.70
C ALA A 25 11.77 -7.97 7.69
N GLN A 26 10.63 -7.25 7.69
CA GLN A 26 10.56 -5.78 7.59
C GLN A 26 11.40 -5.22 6.44
N ARG A 27 11.33 -5.87 5.27
CA ARG A 27 12.11 -5.47 4.09
C ARG A 27 11.27 -4.72 3.07
N GLY A 28 11.91 -3.93 2.23
CA GLY A 28 11.26 -3.17 1.16
C GLY A 28 10.12 -2.29 1.68
N ARG A 29 8.95 -2.42 1.06
CA ARG A 29 7.73 -1.64 1.35
C ARG A 29 7.06 -1.91 2.70
N TYR A 30 7.59 -2.83 3.48
CA TYR A 30 7.03 -3.23 4.79
C TYR A 30 7.88 -2.73 5.96
N LYS A 31 9.03 -2.11 5.67
CA LYS A 31 10.03 -1.71 6.68
C LYS A 31 9.44 -0.79 7.75
N ASP A 32 8.75 0.24 7.29
CA ASP A 32 8.19 1.31 8.13
C ASP A 32 6.68 1.11 8.39
N MET A 33 6.15 -0.07 8.08
CA MET A 33 4.74 -0.41 8.31
C MET A 33 4.44 -0.46 9.83
N PRO A 34 3.36 0.21 10.30
CA PRO A 34 2.96 0.17 11.71
C PRO A 34 2.74 -1.25 12.22
N ALA A 35 3.08 -1.50 13.50
CA ALA A 35 2.96 -2.82 14.10
C ALA A 35 1.52 -3.35 14.14
N SER A 36 0.53 -2.47 14.34
CA SER A 36 -0.90 -2.80 14.28
C SER A 36 -1.32 -3.27 12.89
N THR A 37 -1.02 -2.47 11.85
CA THR A 37 -1.29 -2.79 10.44
C THR A 37 -0.63 -4.11 10.04
N ARG A 38 0.59 -4.34 10.52
CA ARG A 38 1.32 -5.58 10.29
C ARG A 38 0.62 -6.80 10.88
N SER A 39 0.21 -6.72 12.14
CA SER A 39 -0.49 -7.81 12.81
C SER A 39 -1.83 -8.12 12.12
N GLU A 40 -2.56 -7.09 11.69
CA GLU A 40 -3.82 -7.26 10.99
C GLU A 40 -3.63 -7.89 9.61
N LEU A 41 -2.60 -7.46 8.86
CA LEU A 41 -2.22 -8.06 7.58
C LEU A 41 -1.92 -9.55 7.74
N LEU A 42 -1.09 -9.93 8.72
CA LEU A 42 -0.74 -11.32 8.97
C LEU A 42 -1.97 -12.17 9.37
N SER A 43 -2.89 -11.61 10.16
CA SER A 43 -4.15 -12.30 10.51
C SER A 43 -4.98 -12.59 9.25
N LYS A 44 -5.19 -11.59 8.40
CA LYS A 44 -6.01 -11.75 7.19
C LYS A 44 -5.35 -12.69 6.18
N GLN A 45 -4.01 -12.71 6.12
CA GLN A 45 -3.27 -13.70 5.34
C GLN A 45 -3.54 -15.13 5.80
N ALA A 46 -3.46 -15.38 7.12
CA ALA A 46 -3.73 -16.70 7.67
C ALA A 46 -5.17 -17.15 7.33
N GLU A 47 -6.15 -16.24 7.40
CA GLU A 47 -7.53 -16.53 7.03
C GLU A 47 -7.69 -16.84 5.53
N VAL A 48 -7.02 -16.10 4.64
CA VAL A 48 -7.02 -16.39 3.20
C VAL A 48 -6.41 -17.76 2.92
N LEU A 49 -5.26 -18.05 3.52
CA LEU A 49 -4.56 -19.33 3.35
C LEU A 49 -5.41 -20.51 3.84
N ALA A 50 -6.10 -20.36 4.98
CA ALA A 50 -6.99 -21.38 5.51
C ALA A 50 -8.20 -21.65 4.58
N MET A 51 -8.75 -20.62 3.93
CA MET A 51 -9.88 -20.80 3.00
C MET A 51 -9.50 -21.51 1.70
N ILE A 52 -8.25 -21.34 1.26
CA ILE A 52 -7.74 -21.94 0.02
C ILE A 52 -6.93 -23.22 0.27
N GLU A 53 -6.79 -23.65 1.52
CA GLU A 53 -6.05 -24.85 1.89
C GLU A 53 -6.69 -26.10 1.25
N GLY A 54 -5.86 -26.93 0.61
CA GLY A 54 -6.32 -28.13 -0.10
C GLY A 54 -7.09 -27.86 -1.39
N LYS A 55 -7.14 -26.60 -1.87
CA LYS A 55 -7.79 -26.20 -3.13
C LYS A 55 -6.74 -25.97 -4.21
N ASN A 56 -6.97 -26.48 -5.41
CA ASN A 56 -6.04 -26.33 -6.53
C ASN A 56 -6.49 -25.25 -7.51
N SER A 57 -7.79 -24.99 -7.58
CA SER A 57 -8.40 -24.02 -8.48
C SER A 57 -9.46 -23.18 -7.79
N SER A 58 -9.71 -21.97 -8.30
CA SER A 58 -10.84 -21.15 -7.86
C SER A 58 -12.18 -21.84 -8.05
N GLY A 59 -12.28 -22.80 -8.97
CA GLY A 59 -13.47 -23.64 -9.16
C GLY A 59 -13.77 -24.56 -7.98
N ASP A 60 -12.79 -24.85 -7.12
CA ASP A 60 -12.96 -25.68 -5.93
C ASP A 60 -13.55 -24.89 -4.74
N LEU A 61 -13.69 -23.57 -4.89
CA LEU A 61 -14.26 -22.64 -3.92
C LEU A 61 -15.72 -22.33 -4.29
N SER A 62 -16.59 -22.25 -3.28
CA SER A 62 -17.94 -21.72 -3.47
C SER A 62 -17.90 -20.25 -3.94
N GLN A 63 -18.97 -19.77 -4.57
CA GLN A 63 -19.02 -18.35 -4.97
C GLN A 63 -18.82 -17.41 -3.78
N GLU A 64 -19.36 -17.76 -2.62
CA GLU A 64 -19.17 -16.99 -1.40
C GLU A 64 -17.69 -16.98 -0.96
N GLN A 65 -17.03 -18.14 -0.97
CA GLN A 65 -15.60 -18.23 -0.64
C GLN A 65 -14.73 -17.43 -1.62
N GLN A 66 -15.06 -17.45 -2.91
CA GLN A 66 -14.35 -16.65 -3.91
C GLN A 66 -14.46 -15.15 -3.61
N VAL A 67 -15.66 -14.67 -3.26
CA VAL A 67 -15.88 -13.26 -2.88
C VAL A 67 -15.11 -12.91 -1.61
N GLN A 68 -15.13 -13.78 -0.60
CA GLN A 68 -14.41 -13.54 0.64
C GLN A 68 -12.90 -13.48 0.43
N VAL A 69 -12.33 -14.43 -0.32
CA VAL A 69 -10.89 -14.44 -0.66
C VAL A 69 -10.54 -13.17 -1.43
N PHE A 70 -11.32 -12.80 -2.44
CA PHE A 70 -11.10 -11.58 -3.21
C PHE A 70 -11.09 -10.33 -2.31
N ASN A 71 -12.12 -10.12 -1.50
CA ASN A 71 -12.21 -8.95 -0.62
C ASN A 71 -11.03 -8.84 0.35
N ARG A 72 -10.52 -9.98 0.84
CA ARG A 72 -9.36 -10.01 1.73
C ARG A 72 -8.07 -9.70 1.00
N LEU A 73 -7.89 -10.19 -0.22
CA LEU A 73 -6.74 -9.86 -1.05
C LEU A 73 -6.69 -8.37 -1.39
N GLU A 74 -7.84 -7.79 -1.76
CA GLU A 74 -7.97 -6.35 -2.00
C GLU A 74 -7.63 -5.54 -0.74
N TRP A 75 -8.12 -5.97 0.42
CA TRP A 75 -7.76 -5.31 1.68
C TRP A 75 -6.24 -5.40 1.94
N ILE A 76 -5.62 -6.57 1.73
CA ILE A 76 -4.17 -6.74 1.93
C ILE A 76 -3.40 -5.79 1.00
N GLU A 77 -3.79 -5.70 -0.27
CA GLU A 77 -3.16 -4.76 -1.20
C GLU A 77 -3.32 -3.30 -0.74
N ALA A 78 -4.53 -2.90 -0.35
CA ALA A 78 -4.80 -1.55 0.13
C ALA A 78 -4.00 -1.21 1.39
N ALA A 79 -3.89 -2.14 2.35
CA ALA A 79 -3.12 -1.96 3.57
C ALA A 79 -1.62 -1.77 3.27
N ILE A 80 -1.09 -2.50 2.28
CA ILE A 80 0.30 -2.38 1.84
C ILE A 80 0.55 -1.02 1.18
N ASN A 81 -0.36 -0.58 0.31
CA ASN A 81 -0.22 0.70 -0.38
C ASN A 81 -0.39 1.89 0.59
N ASN A 82 -1.34 1.83 1.52
CA ASN A 82 -1.54 2.87 2.53
C ASN A 82 -0.35 2.97 3.50
N ALA A 83 0.25 1.84 3.89
CA ALA A 83 1.43 1.86 4.75
C ALA A 83 2.63 2.59 4.10
N GLU A 84 2.76 2.54 2.77
CA GLU A 84 3.78 3.29 2.04
C GLU A 84 3.51 4.80 2.06
N ASP A 85 2.25 5.21 1.98
CA ASP A 85 1.82 6.61 2.02
C ASP A 85 1.92 7.22 3.43
N GLU A 86 1.63 6.41 4.46
CA GLU A 86 1.74 6.78 5.89
C GLU A 86 3.19 6.81 6.39
N ARG A 87 4.15 6.30 5.61
CA ARG A 87 5.57 6.27 5.97
C ARG A 87 6.09 7.67 6.27
N MET A 88 6.69 7.84 7.44
CA MET A 88 7.28 9.11 7.86
C MET A 88 8.65 9.32 7.20
N VAL A 89 8.82 10.47 6.54
CA VAL A 89 10.10 10.91 5.96
C VAL A 89 10.54 12.20 6.64
N CYS A 90 11.68 12.15 7.33
CA CYS A 90 12.28 13.33 7.95
C CYS A 90 13.39 13.91 7.07
N LYS A 91 13.21 15.16 6.64
CA LYS A 91 14.20 15.90 5.84
C LYS A 91 14.76 17.08 6.61
N ARG A 92 15.99 17.46 6.28
CA ARG A 92 16.63 18.68 6.79
C ARG A 92 16.38 19.79 5.77
N GLU A 93 15.53 20.74 6.11
CA GLU A 93 15.13 21.84 5.25
C GLU A 93 15.66 23.17 5.80
N LYS A 94 16.01 24.11 4.91
CA LYS A 94 16.31 25.49 5.30
C LYS A 94 14.99 26.25 5.37
N THR A 95 14.77 26.96 6.47
CA THR A 95 13.61 27.86 6.57
C THR A 95 13.81 29.05 5.62
N ILE A 96 12.80 29.37 4.81
CA ILE A 96 12.85 30.52 3.89
C ILE A 96 13.15 31.79 4.70
N GLY A 97 14.13 32.58 4.25
CA GLY A 97 14.58 33.78 4.96
C GLY A 97 15.53 33.53 6.14
N SER A 98 15.98 32.29 6.38
CA SER A 98 16.96 31.96 7.43
C SER A 98 18.02 30.97 6.94
N THR A 99 19.25 31.09 7.46
CA THR A 99 20.30 30.07 7.27
C THR A 99 20.10 28.85 8.18
N ARG A 100 19.15 28.92 9.13
CA ARG A 100 18.88 27.84 10.07
C ARG A 100 18.30 26.62 9.36
N ILE A 101 18.91 25.46 9.61
CA ILE A 101 18.44 24.16 9.11
C ILE A 101 17.60 23.51 10.22
N THR A 102 16.35 23.17 9.90
CA THR A 102 15.44 22.45 10.80
C THR A 102 15.13 21.07 10.24
N ARG A 103 14.78 20.13 11.11
CA ARG A 103 14.33 18.79 10.71
C ARG A 103 12.81 18.81 10.67
N VAL A 104 12.25 18.60 9.49
CA VAL A 104 10.80 18.53 9.26
C VAL A 104 10.46 17.09 8.89
N CYS A 105 9.51 16.50 9.59
CA CYS A 105 9.01 15.16 9.31
C CYS A 105 7.59 15.27 8.77
N ARG A 106 7.35 14.66 7.61
CA ARG A 106 6.04 14.57 6.94
C ARG A 106 5.82 13.14 6.49
N THR A 107 4.57 12.72 6.33
CA THR A 107 4.27 11.45 5.64
C THR A 107 4.59 11.56 4.14
N VAL A 108 4.76 10.43 3.46
CA VAL A 108 4.93 10.42 1.99
C VAL A 108 3.74 11.07 1.30
N ALA A 109 2.52 10.79 1.78
CA ALA A 109 1.30 11.43 1.28
C ALA A 109 1.34 12.96 1.41
N GLN A 110 1.67 13.48 2.59
CA GLN A 110 1.77 14.92 2.84
C GLN A 110 2.84 15.58 1.97
N GLU A 111 3.97 14.91 1.77
CA GLU A 111 5.04 15.40 0.89
C GLU A 111 4.61 15.44 -0.58
N ARG A 112 3.82 14.47 -1.05
CA ARG A 112 3.25 14.47 -2.40
C ARG A 112 2.26 15.62 -2.56
N GLU A 113 1.30 15.75 -1.65
CA GLU A 113 0.30 16.82 -1.67
C GLU A 113 0.95 18.21 -1.66
N ALA A 114 1.96 18.42 -0.81
CA ALA A 114 2.68 19.69 -0.75
C ALA A 114 3.39 20.03 -2.07
N ARG A 115 3.93 19.04 -2.79
CA ARG A 115 4.56 19.23 -4.10
C ARG A 115 3.55 19.53 -5.20
N GLU A 116 2.43 18.82 -5.19
CA GLU A 116 1.35 19.04 -6.15
C GLU A 116 0.74 20.44 -5.97
N ALA A 117 0.44 20.83 -4.73
CA ALA A 117 -0.06 22.16 -4.41
C ALA A 117 0.90 23.28 -4.86
N ALA A 118 2.21 23.12 -4.62
CA ALA A 118 3.20 24.09 -5.07
C ALA A 118 3.29 24.19 -6.60
N ARG A 119 3.13 23.06 -7.32
CA ARG A 119 3.14 23.04 -8.78
C ARG A 119 1.91 23.73 -9.36
N ASP A 120 0.73 23.43 -8.81
CA ASP A 120 -0.52 24.07 -9.22
C ASP A 120 -0.48 25.59 -9.02
N GLU A 121 0.14 26.06 -7.94
CA GLU A 121 0.33 27.49 -7.68
C GLU A 121 1.22 28.16 -8.73
N LEU A 122 2.34 27.52 -9.10
CA LEU A 122 3.22 28.00 -10.17
C LEU A 122 2.51 28.03 -11.53
N ASP A 123 1.77 26.97 -11.86
CA ASP A 123 1.02 26.87 -13.12
C ASP A 123 -0.07 27.96 -13.20
N ARG A 124 -0.78 28.25 -12.10
CA ARG A 124 -1.76 29.35 -12.03
C ARG A 124 -1.10 30.73 -12.16
N ALA A 125 0.06 30.93 -11.53
CA ALA A 125 0.80 32.18 -11.62
C ALA A 125 1.30 32.44 -13.05
N ASP A 126 1.77 31.41 -13.77
CA ASP A 126 2.21 31.53 -15.16
C ASP A 126 1.05 31.93 -16.10
N VAL A 127 -0.14 31.34 -15.91
CA VAL A 127 -1.35 31.70 -16.68
C VAL A 127 -1.78 33.15 -16.44
N GLN A 128 -1.68 33.65 -15.20
CA GLN A 128 -2.02 35.05 -14.89
C GLN A 128 -1.04 36.05 -15.51
N ASN A 129 0.24 35.69 -15.60
CA ASN A 129 1.29 36.57 -16.14
C ASN A 129 1.31 36.61 -17.69
N ARG A 130 0.57 35.74 -18.36
CA ARG A 130 0.41 35.71 -19.84
C ARG A 130 -0.86 36.40 -20.35
N ARG A 131 -1.67 37.00 -19.47
CA ARG A 131 -2.84 37.82 -19.81
C ARG A 131 -2.52 39.30 -19.63
#